data_AF-A0A090WDK1-F1
#
_entry.id   AF-A0A090WDK1-F1
#
_cell.length_a   1.000
_cell.length_b   1.000
_cell.length_c   1.000
_cell.angle_alpha   90.00
_cell.angle_beta   90.00
_cell.angle_gamma   90.00
#
_symmetry.space_group_name_H-M   'P 1'
#
loop_
_entity.id
_entity.type
_entity.pdbx_description
1 polymer ?
#
loop_
_entity_poly.entity_id
_entity_poly.type
_entity_poly.pdbx_seq_one_letter_code
_entity_poly.pdbx_strand_id
1 'polypeptide(L)'
;MLEWDFLYQPFITYFHVMALFKRDPWILDIYRTYSGKNHLYIRGRALEDQPLKHYEQQTFYQTLRNTWRTFKTDEIRNASVGLTLPNGTQFETKADHEGYFLFDITVDIDLEDLSDDEGYLSLAVKFDEDNAAFTKAKKQKRLAKNSFNGETLIPPQSAVYGVISDIDDTIMHTGVTSFLKIRVAFNTFFKNYDRRLPLKGAASLYQLLHRGPSGNDQNPMFYLSNSPWNLYKYLEKFLDFHGFPKGPILLRDFPTPWDRTPKLKRLIKYMSCSIF
;
A
#
# COMPACT_ATOMS: atom_id res chain seq x y z
N MET A 1 -51.19 49.63 0.50
CA MET A 1 -50.45 50.47 -0.46
C MET A 1 -49.19 50.91 0.28
N LEU A 2 -47.98 50.36 0.13
CA LEU A 2 -47.30 49.35 -0.72
C LEU A 2 -46.19 48.74 0.20
N GLU A 3 -45.98 47.41 0.23
CA GLU A 3 -44.80 46.66 -0.31
C GLU A 3 -43.45 47.38 -0.11
N TRP A 4 -42.38 46.77 0.45
CA TRP A 4 -41.61 45.65 -0.11
C TRP A 4 -40.74 44.91 0.93
N ASP A 5 -40.53 43.63 0.66
CA ASP A 5 -39.73 42.62 1.35
C ASP A 5 -38.20 42.87 1.40
N PHE A 6 -37.55 42.38 2.46
CA PHE A 6 -36.24 41.73 2.31
C PHE A 6 -36.07 40.60 3.34
N LEU A 7 -36.09 39.38 2.81
CA LEU A 7 -35.84 38.12 3.50
C LEU A 7 -34.37 38.02 3.93
N TYR A 8 -34.11 37.67 5.18
CA TYR A 8 -32.86 37.02 5.60
C TYR A 8 -33.19 35.80 6.45
N GLN A 9 -33.15 34.64 5.81
CA GLN A 9 -33.16 33.32 6.45
C GLN A 9 -31.77 33.01 7.03
N PRO A 10 -31.63 32.58 8.29
CA PRO A 10 -30.40 31.96 8.76
C PRO A 10 -30.41 30.46 8.36
N PHE A 11 -30.19 30.18 7.08
CA PHE A 11 -29.64 28.89 6.66
C PHE A 11 -28.12 29.01 6.82
N ILE A 12 -27.53 28.40 7.85
CA ILE A 12 -26.16 27.87 7.96
C ILE A 12 -25.93 27.64 9.46
N THR A 13 -26.45 26.55 10.00
CA THR A 13 -25.99 26.00 11.29
C THR A 13 -26.27 24.51 11.46
N TYR A 14 -26.89 23.83 10.47
CA TYR A 14 -27.20 22.41 10.59
C TYR A 14 -26.20 21.46 9.90
N PHE A 15 -25.40 21.93 8.94
CA PHE A 15 -24.48 21.05 8.19
C PHE A 15 -23.19 20.68 8.96
N HIS A 16 -22.83 21.41 10.02
CA HIS A 16 -21.58 21.19 10.75
C HIS A 16 -21.67 20.10 11.83
N VAL A 17 -22.89 19.67 12.21
CA VAL A 17 -23.12 18.70 13.30
C VAL A 17 -23.25 17.25 12.79
N MET A 18 -23.49 17.04 11.49
CA MET A 18 -23.66 15.68 10.93
C MET A 18 -22.37 14.97 10.49
N ALA A 19 -21.20 15.62 10.58
CA ALA A 19 -19.92 15.01 10.20
C ALA A 19 -19.24 14.21 11.33
N LEU A 20 -19.86 14.16 12.52
CA LEU A 20 -19.26 13.63 13.76
C LEU A 20 -19.34 12.10 13.93
N PHE A 21 -19.99 11.37 13.02
CA PHE A 21 -20.12 9.90 13.11
C PHE A 21 -19.94 9.16 11.78
N LYS A 22 -19.02 9.60 10.92
CA LYS A 22 -18.67 8.82 9.73
C LYS A 22 -17.74 7.69 10.17
N ARG A 23 -18.28 6.47 10.28
CA ARG A 23 -17.48 5.26 10.57
C ARG A 23 -16.45 5.03 9.49
N ASP A 24 -15.27 4.58 9.87
CA ASP A 24 -14.17 4.34 8.94
C ASP A 24 -14.56 3.23 7.96
N PRO A 25 -14.44 3.45 6.65
CA PRO A 25 -14.77 2.44 5.67
C PRO A 25 -13.81 1.26 5.71
N TRP A 26 -14.28 0.15 5.17
CA TRP A 26 -13.47 -1.03 4.95
C TRP A 26 -12.68 -0.84 3.67
N ILE A 27 -11.39 -1.09 3.73
CA ILE A 27 -10.48 -1.02 2.59
C ILE A 27 -9.64 -2.28 2.51
N LEU A 28 -9.26 -2.64 1.28
CA LEU A 28 -8.17 -3.56 1.01
C LEU A 28 -7.01 -2.71 0.48
N ASP A 29 -5.90 -2.68 1.20
CA ASP A 29 -4.67 -2.04 0.74
C ASP A 29 -3.78 -3.13 0.16
N ILE A 30 -3.65 -3.15 -1.17
CA ILE A 30 -2.85 -4.12 -1.90
C ILE A 30 -1.43 -3.58 -1.99
N TYR A 31 -0.44 -4.40 -1.66
CA TYR A 31 0.96 -4.02 -1.71
C TYR A 31 1.56 -4.33 -3.08
N ARG A 32 2.47 -3.46 -3.53
CA ARG A 32 3.34 -3.68 -4.68
C ARG A 32 4.24 -4.86 -4.38
N THR A 33 3.92 -5.95 -5.04
CA THR A 33 4.60 -7.24 -4.94
C THR A 33 5.18 -7.59 -6.30
N TYR A 34 5.92 -8.70 -6.36
CA TYR A 34 6.36 -9.30 -7.61
C TYR A 34 5.79 -10.70 -7.73
N SER A 35 5.46 -11.09 -8.95
CA SER A 35 5.00 -12.41 -9.34
C SER A 35 5.95 -13.00 -10.37
N GLY A 36 5.97 -14.33 -10.48
CA GLY A 36 6.67 -15.02 -11.55
C GLY A 36 5.74 -15.32 -12.72
N LYS A 37 6.32 -15.83 -13.80
CA LYS A 37 5.60 -16.24 -15.02
C LYS A 37 4.37 -17.12 -14.76
N ASN A 38 4.51 -18.12 -13.89
CA ASN A 38 3.45 -19.08 -13.54
C ASN A 38 3.19 -19.10 -12.03
N HIS A 39 3.51 -18.01 -11.34
CA HIS A 39 3.41 -17.94 -9.89
C HIS A 39 2.90 -16.58 -9.45
N LEU A 40 1.65 -16.53 -8.99
CA LEU A 40 0.99 -15.33 -8.52
C LEU A 40 1.32 -15.14 -7.03
N TYR A 41 2.01 -14.04 -6.72
CA TYR A 41 2.32 -13.64 -5.35
C TYR A 41 1.81 -12.24 -5.06
N ILE A 42 0.70 -12.15 -4.32
CA ILE A 42 0.01 -10.90 -3.97
C ILE A 42 -0.17 -10.83 -2.48
N ARG A 43 0.27 -9.74 -1.87
CA ARG A 43 0.11 -9.48 -0.43
C ARG A 43 -0.64 -8.17 -0.24
N GLY A 44 -1.43 -8.09 0.82
CA GLY A 44 -2.11 -6.87 1.21
C GLY A 44 -2.68 -6.96 2.60
N ARG A 45 -3.47 -5.95 2.98
CA ARG A 45 -4.08 -5.87 4.30
C ARG A 45 -5.52 -5.36 4.25
N ALA A 46 -6.40 -6.01 5.00
CA ALA A 46 -7.79 -5.65 5.21
C ALA A 46 -7.91 -4.75 6.44
N LEU A 47 -8.42 -3.53 6.23
CA LEU A 47 -8.37 -2.46 7.22
C LEU A 47 -9.70 -1.72 7.32
N GLU A 48 -10.02 -1.27 8.53
CA GLU A 48 -11.03 -0.27 8.81
C GLU A 48 -10.35 1.10 8.80
N ASP A 49 -10.28 1.75 7.64
CA ASP A 49 -9.53 3.00 7.50
C ASP A 49 -10.26 4.02 6.61
N GLN A 50 -10.08 5.31 6.93
CA GLN A 50 -10.60 6.37 6.07
C GLN A 50 -9.88 6.33 4.73
N PRO A 51 -10.60 6.39 3.59
CA PRO A 51 -9.95 6.59 2.32
C PRO A 51 -9.24 7.92 2.47
N LEU A 52 -7.95 7.96 2.13
CA LEU A 52 -7.19 9.20 2.11
C LEU A 52 -8.05 10.25 1.41
N LYS A 53 -8.44 11.30 2.13
CA LYS A 53 -9.24 12.36 1.54
C LYS A 53 -8.35 13.06 0.50
N HIS A 54 -8.56 12.72 -0.76
CA HIS A 54 -7.98 13.44 -1.88
C HIS A 54 -8.75 14.76 -1.98
N TYR A 55 -8.16 15.84 -1.47
CA TYR A 55 -8.60 17.18 -1.84
C TYR A 55 -7.78 17.59 -3.06
N GLU A 56 -8.42 18.26 -4.02
CA GLU A 56 -7.83 18.64 -5.31
C GLU A 56 -6.51 19.44 -5.23
N GLN A 57 -6.13 19.93 -4.03
CA GLN A 57 -4.88 20.67 -3.77
C GLN A 57 -4.21 20.27 -2.45
N GLN A 58 -3.86 19.00 -2.22
CA GLN A 58 -3.03 18.62 -1.07
C GLN A 58 -1.53 18.80 -1.35
N THR A 59 -0.85 19.50 -0.45
CA THR A 59 0.63 19.46 -0.37
C THR A 59 1.08 18.07 0.07
N PHE A 60 2.23 17.58 -0.43
CA PHE A 60 2.86 16.33 0.01
C PHE A 60 2.86 16.14 1.54
N TYR A 61 3.12 17.21 2.29
CA TYR A 61 3.07 17.21 3.74
C TYR A 61 1.72 16.75 4.31
N GLN A 62 0.61 17.20 3.73
CA GLN A 62 -0.73 16.82 4.19
C GLN A 62 -1.01 15.35 3.87
N THR A 63 -0.64 14.90 2.66
CA THR A 63 -0.74 13.51 2.25
C THR A 63 0.09 12.60 3.17
N LEU A 64 1.32 13.01 3.49
CA LEU A 64 2.25 12.27 4.32
C LEU A 64 1.79 12.26 5.79
N ARG A 65 1.31 13.39 6.31
CA ARG A 65 0.69 13.49 7.64
C ARG A 65 -0.58 12.64 7.74
N ASN A 66 -1.42 12.61 6.72
CA ASN A 66 -2.63 11.78 6.70
C ASN A 66 -2.27 10.29 6.72
N THR A 67 -1.28 9.89 5.90
CA THR A 67 -0.72 8.53 5.90
C THR A 67 -0.08 8.16 7.25
N TRP A 68 0.40 9.14 8.02
CA TRP A 68 0.88 8.90 9.39
C TRP A 68 -0.25 8.71 10.40
N ARG A 69 -1.34 9.46 10.25
CA ARG A 69 -2.49 9.34 11.16
C ARG A 69 -3.12 7.96 11.06
N THR A 70 -3.01 7.30 9.91
CA THR A 70 -3.43 5.92 9.66
C THR A 70 -2.43 4.87 10.14
N PHE A 71 -1.33 5.23 10.80
CA PHE A 71 -0.36 4.24 11.31
C PHE A 71 -0.96 3.28 12.36
N LYS A 72 -2.00 3.73 13.08
CA LYS A 72 -2.86 2.88 13.90
C LYS A 72 -4.09 2.51 13.07
N THR A 73 -3.92 1.57 12.15
CA THR A 73 -5.04 0.99 11.42
C THR A 73 -5.76 -0.02 12.31
N ASP A 74 -7.09 -0.01 12.24
CA ASP A 74 -7.90 -1.03 12.88
C ASP A 74 -8.04 -2.19 11.87
N GLU A 75 -7.54 -3.37 12.21
CA GLU A 75 -7.55 -4.52 11.29
C GLU A 75 -8.92 -5.20 11.16
N ILE A 76 -9.24 -5.66 9.94
CA ILE A 76 -10.39 -6.55 9.72
C ILE A 76 -9.89 -7.99 9.75
N ARG A 77 -10.12 -8.64 10.89
CA ARG A 77 -9.65 -10.02 11.14
C ARG A 77 -10.42 -11.04 10.32
N ASN A 78 -9.72 -12.07 9.83
CA ASN A 78 -10.33 -13.24 9.16
C ASN A 78 -11.25 -12.86 7.98
N ALA A 79 -10.98 -11.73 7.32
CA ALA A 79 -11.73 -11.30 6.15
C ALA A 79 -11.51 -12.29 5.00
N SER A 80 -12.58 -12.71 4.33
CA SER A 80 -12.46 -13.49 3.09
C SER A 80 -12.29 -12.52 1.93
N VAL A 81 -11.27 -12.76 1.10
CA VAL A 81 -10.78 -11.83 0.08
C VAL A 81 -10.72 -12.56 -1.25
N GLY A 82 -11.37 -12.01 -2.26
CA GLY A 82 -11.32 -12.50 -3.63
C GLY A 82 -10.45 -11.62 -4.51
N LEU A 83 -9.68 -12.23 -5.40
CA LEU A 83 -8.84 -11.56 -6.39
C LEU A 83 -9.29 -11.97 -7.78
N THR A 84 -9.37 -11.01 -8.70
CA THR A 84 -9.73 -11.20 -10.10
C THR A 84 -8.62 -10.67 -11.00
N LEU A 85 -8.13 -11.52 -11.90
CA LEU A 85 -7.18 -11.16 -12.95
C LEU A 85 -7.90 -10.56 -14.18
N PRO A 86 -7.19 -9.85 -15.09
CA PRO A 86 -7.79 -9.23 -16.28
C PRO A 86 -8.51 -10.22 -17.21
N ASN A 87 -8.05 -11.47 -17.27
CA ASN A 87 -8.67 -12.54 -18.04
C ASN A 87 -9.94 -13.13 -17.38
N GLY A 88 -10.35 -12.63 -16.21
CA GLY A 88 -11.51 -13.08 -15.47
C GLY A 88 -11.25 -14.24 -14.50
N THR A 89 -10.02 -14.77 -14.43
CA THR A 89 -9.65 -15.81 -13.45
C THR A 89 -9.79 -15.26 -12.04
N GLN A 90 -10.36 -16.06 -11.14
CA GLN A 90 -10.63 -15.66 -9.76
C GLN A 90 -9.94 -16.59 -8.76
N PHE A 91 -9.43 -15.99 -7.69
CA PHE A 91 -8.82 -16.68 -6.56
C PHE A 91 -9.40 -16.15 -5.25
N GLU A 92 -9.37 -16.97 -4.22
CA GLU A 92 -9.85 -16.59 -2.89
C GLU A 92 -8.82 -16.94 -1.83
N THR A 93 -8.72 -16.09 -0.81
CA THR A 93 -7.89 -16.30 0.37
C THR A 93 -8.58 -15.73 1.61
N LYS A 94 -8.00 -15.98 2.78
CA LYS A 94 -8.46 -15.39 4.05
C LYS A 94 -7.35 -14.58 4.68
N ALA A 95 -7.70 -13.37 5.11
CA ALA A 95 -6.84 -12.56 5.95
C ALA A 95 -6.65 -13.21 7.32
N ASP A 96 -5.54 -12.92 7.99
CA ASP A 96 -5.24 -13.40 9.33
C ASP A 96 -5.88 -12.53 10.43
N HIS A 97 -5.43 -12.73 11.66
CA HIS A 97 -5.89 -11.98 12.83
C HIS A 97 -5.39 -10.53 12.90
N GLU A 98 -4.38 -10.16 12.10
CA GLU A 98 -3.84 -8.80 11.95
C GLU A 98 -4.34 -8.12 10.67
N GLY A 99 -5.17 -8.82 9.90
CA GLY A 99 -5.78 -8.38 8.66
C GLY A 99 -4.91 -8.60 7.42
N TYR A 100 -3.74 -9.22 7.52
CA TYR A 100 -2.91 -9.50 6.34
C TYR A 100 -3.47 -10.67 5.54
N PHE A 101 -3.49 -10.54 4.22
CA PHE A 101 -3.83 -11.62 3.32
C PHE A 101 -2.70 -11.87 2.31
N LEU A 102 -2.60 -13.11 1.86
CA LEU A 102 -1.60 -13.57 0.90
C LEU A 102 -2.27 -14.49 -0.13
N PHE A 103 -2.01 -14.21 -1.39
CA PHE A 103 -2.15 -15.15 -2.50
C PHE A 103 -0.74 -15.59 -2.88
N ASP A 104 -0.45 -16.87 -2.72
CA ASP A 104 0.81 -17.52 -3.09
C ASP A 104 0.39 -18.79 -3.83
N ILE A 105 0.25 -18.67 -5.16
CA ILE A 105 -0.47 -19.64 -5.99
C ILE A 105 0.29 -19.89 -7.28
N THR A 106 0.55 -21.17 -7.58
CA THR A 106 0.99 -21.59 -8.92
C THR A 106 -0.19 -21.57 -9.88
N VAL A 107 -0.02 -20.95 -11.04
CA VAL A 107 -1.06 -20.79 -12.06
C VAL A 107 -0.63 -21.42 -13.38
N ASP A 108 -1.57 -22.05 -14.09
CA ASP A 108 -1.31 -22.70 -15.38
C ASP A 108 -1.29 -21.73 -16.57
N ILE A 109 -1.51 -20.44 -16.30
CA ILE A 109 -1.46 -19.37 -17.29
C ILE A 109 -0.11 -18.67 -17.24
N ASP A 110 0.31 -18.15 -18.39
CA ASP A 110 1.44 -17.23 -18.48
C ASP A 110 0.96 -15.84 -18.01
N LEU A 111 1.43 -15.40 -16.85
CA LEU A 111 1.03 -14.11 -16.30
C LEU A 111 1.67 -12.94 -17.06
N GLU A 112 2.78 -13.15 -17.77
CA GLU A 112 3.45 -12.13 -18.57
C GLU A 112 2.56 -11.65 -19.74
N ASP A 113 1.76 -12.56 -20.31
CA ASP A 113 0.76 -12.26 -21.36
C ASP A 113 -0.36 -11.33 -20.87
N LEU A 114 -0.50 -11.16 -19.54
CA LEU A 114 -1.52 -10.33 -18.91
C LEU A 114 -0.94 -9.02 -18.34
N SER A 115 0.38 -8.84 -18.35
CA SER A 115 1.03 -7.59 -17.92
C SER A 115 1.06 -6.54 -19.02
N ASP A 116 1.24 -5.28 -18.61
CA ASP A 116 1.58 -4.20 -19.53
C ASP A 116 3.04 -4.28 -20.00
N ASP A 117 3.43 -3.33 -20.87
CA ASP A 117 4.78 -3.28 -21.42
C ASP A 117 5.86 -3.14 -20.33
N GLU A 118 5.53 -2.54 -19.17
CA GLU A 118 6.42 -2.39 -18.01
C GLU A 118 6.43 -3.60 -17.07
N GLY A 119 5.75 -4.69 -17.45
CA GLY A 119 5.66 -5.91 -16.67
C GLY A 119 4.67 -5.82 -15.50
N TYR A 120 3.81 -4.81 -15.43
CA TYR A 120 2.80 -4.72 -14.37
C TYR A 120 1.51 -5.43 -14.74
N LEU A 121 1.16 -6.44 -13.96
CA LEU A 121 -0.14 -7.10 -14.01
C LEU A 121 -1.12 -6.39 -13.07
N SER A 122 -2.11 -5.72 -13.65
CA SER A 122 -3.22 -5.10 -12.91
C SER A 122 -4.19 -6.16 -12.40
N LEU A 123 -4.71 -5.98 -11.18
CA LEU A 123 -5.66 -6.89 -10.56
C LEU A 123 -6.72 -6.15 -9.75
N ALA A 124 -7.87 -6.79 -9.57
CA ALA A 124 -8.94 -6.28 -8.74
C ALA A 124 -9.16 -7.20 -7.54
N VAL A 125 -9.18 -6.64 -6.34
CA VAL A 125 -9.43 -7.36 -5.10
C VAL A 125 -10.74 -6.88 -4.50
N LYS A 126 -11.53 -7.80 -3.97
CA LYS A 126 -12.82 -7.54 -3.32
C LYS A 126 -12.89 -8.28 -1.99
N PHE A 127 -13.67 -7.75 -1.05
CA PHE A 127 -14.14 -8.55 0.04
C PHE A 127 -15.17 -9.56 -0.48
N ASP A 128 -15.19 -10.75 0.09
CA ASP A 128 -16.27 -11.70 -0.15
C ASP A 128 -17.61 -11.14 0.37
N GLU A 129 -18.63 -11.15 -0.49
CA GLU A 129 -19.94 -10.57 -0.19
C GLU A 129 -20.81 -11.50 0.67
N ASP A 130 -20.52 -12.80 0.66
CA ASP A 130 -21.31 -13.82 1.37
C ASP A 130 -20.97 -13.89 2.87
N ASN A 131 -20.00 -13.10 3.32
CA ASN A 131 -19.61 -13.03 4.72
C ASN A 131 -20.61 -12.18 5.56
N ALA A 132 -21.06 -12.71 6.69
CA ALA A 132 -21.93 -11.98 7.63
C ALA A 132 -21.32 -10.65 8.12
N ALA A 133 -20.00 -10.58 8.24
CA ALA A 133 -19.26 -9.37 8.58
C ALA A 133 -19.35 -8.31 7.45
N PHE A 134 -19.29 -8.75 6.18
CA PHE A 134 -19.48 -7.88 5.02
C PHE A 134 -20.89 -7.30 4.95
N THR A 135 -21.92 -8.11 5.21
CA THR A 135 -23.32 -7.66 5.25
C THR A 135 -23.52 -6.58 6.32
N LYS A 136 -22.88 -6.73 7.49
CA LYS A 136 -22.87 -5.72 8.56
C LYS A 136 -22.14 -4.46 8.12
N ALA A 137 -20.99 -4.56 7.47
CA ALA A 137 -20.23 -3.40 6.97
C ALA A 137 -21.02 -2.62 5.89
N LYS A 138 -21.65 -3.32 4.95
CA LYS A 138 -22.52 -2.75 3.91
C LYS A 138 -23.72 -2.03 4.53
N LYS A 139 -24.41 -2.66 5.49
CA LYS A 139 -25.52 -2.03 6.25
C LYS A 139 -25.09 -0.78 6.99
N GLN A 140 -23.86 -0.75 7.49
CA GLN A 140 -23.27 0.39 8.18
C GLN A 140 -22.68 1.46 7.22
N LYS A 141 -22.87 1.31 5.90
CA LYS A 141 -22.31 2.19 4.86
C LYS A 141 -20.78 2.35 4.96
N ARG A 142 -20.09 1.31 5.43
CA ARG A 142 -18.63 1.26 5.51
C ARG A 142 -17.98 0.83 4.19
N LEU A 143 -18.76 0.48 3.18
CA LEU A 143 -18.24 0.09 1.88
C LEU A 143 -19.06 0.79 0.79
N ALA A 144 -18.43 1.70 0.05
CA ALA A 144 -19.08 2.41 -1.06
C ALA A 144 -18.99 1.60 -2.37
N LYS A 145 -17.83 0.99 -2.62
CA LYS A 145 -17.55 0.11 -3.77
C LYS A 145 -16.67 -1.04 -3.28
N ASN A 146 -17.06 -2.29 -3.57
CA ASN A 146 -16.31 -3.49 -3.20
C ASN A 146 -15.32 -3.91 -4.29
N SER A 147 -14.40 -3.01 -4.64
CA SER A 147 -13.43 -3.25 -5.71
C SER A 147 -12.24 -2.33 -5.45
N PHE A 148 -11.10 -2.95 -5.16
CA PHE A 148 -9.84 -2.30 -4.83
C PHE A 148 -8.81 -2.74 -5.86
N ASN A 149 -8.19 -1.79 -6.53
CA ASN A 149 -7.19 -2.12 -7.55
C ASN A 149 -5.84 -2.35 -6.89
N GLY A 150 -5.10 -3.30 -7.43
CA GLY A 150 -3.71 -3.55 -7.10
C GLY A 150 -2.93 -3.92 -8.34
N GLU A 151 -1.66 -4.20 -8.13
CA GLU A 151 -0.75 -4.57 -9.20
C GLU A 151 0.41 -5.41 -8.64
N THR A 152 1.00 -6.22 -9.52
CA THR A 152 2.20 -7.00 -9.22
C THR A 152 3.15 -6.90 -10.39
N LEU A 153 4.45 -6.82 -10.10
CA LEU A 153 5.49 -6.78 -11.11
C LEU A 153 5.82 -8.21 -11.54
N ILE A 154 5.72 -8.47 -12.83
CA ILE A 154 6.25 -9.64 -13.50
C ILE A 154 7.49 -9.15 -14.24
N PRO A 155 8.71 -9.49 -13.77
CA PRO A 155 9.94 -9.04 -14.42
C PRO A 155 9.90 -9.38 -15.92
N PRO A 156 10.01 -8.39 -16.82
CA PRO A 156 9.89 -8.66 -18.25
C PRO A 156 11.09 -9.47 -18.73
N GLN A 157 10.89 -10.37 -19.70
CA GLN A 157 11.99 -11.15 -20.29
C GLN A 157 13.06 -10.28 -20.97
N SER A 158 12.73 -9.05 -21.34
CA SER A 158 13.65 -8.06 -21.92
C SER A 158 14.59 -7.43 -20.89
N ALA A 159 14.33 -7.58 -19.59
CA ALA A 159 15.17 -7.01 -18.55
C ALA A 159 16.61 -7.56 -18.64
N VAL A 160 17.59 -6.66 -18.65
CA VAL A 160 19.01 -7.02 -18.70
C VAL A 160 19.53 -7.39 -17.32
N TYR A 161 19.00 -6.74 -16.29
CA TYR A 161 19.33 -6.99 -14.89
C TYR A 161 18.20 -6.51 -13.97
N GLY A 162 18.20 -6.98 -12.72
CA GLY A 162 17.36 -6.41 -11.65
C GLY A 162 18.17 -5.52 -10.72
N VAL A 163 17.52 -4.50 -10.14
CA VAL A 163 18.16 -3.59 -9.18
C VAL A 163 17.49 -3.76 -7.82
N ILE A 164 18.28 -4.11 -6.80
CA ILE A 164 17.81 -4.22 -5.42
C ILE A 164 18.39 -3.05 -4.63
N SER A 165 17.52 -2.27 -4.00
CA SER A 165 17.92 -1.12 -3.19
C SER A 165 17.34 -1.21 -1.78
N ASP A 166 18.19 -1.04 -0.78
CA ASP A 166 17.73 -0.77 0.57
C ASP A 166 17.16 0.66 0.65
N ILE A 167 16.07 0.84 1.40
CA ILE A 167 15.47 2.14 1.73
C ILE A 167 15.93 2.62 3.12
N ASP A 168 16.37 1.70 3.99
CA ASP A 168 16.41 1.88 5.45
C ASP A 168 17.29 3.01 5.95
N ASP A 169 18.49 3.16 5.36
CA ASP A 169 19.49 4.08 5.88
C ASP A 169 19.13 5.56 5.67
N THR A 170 18.02 5.86 4.97
CA THR A 170 17.66 7.24 4.62
C THR A 170 16.50 7.82 5.43
N ILE A 171 15.60 6.98 5.98
CA ILE A 171 14.40 7.47 6.70
C ILE A 171 14.46 7.23 8.22
N MET A 172 15.24 6.26 8.68
CA MET A 172 15.21 5.82 10.08
C MET A 172 16.56 5.86 10.81
N HIS A 173 17.38 6.92 10.65
CA HIS A 173 18.44 7.16 11.63
C HIS A 173 17.86 7.74 12.93
N THR A 174 17.14 6.91 13.67
CA THR A 174 16.66 7.25 15.01
C THR A 174 16.81 5.98 15.85
N GLY A 175 17.74 5.97 16.80
CA GLY A 175 18.00 4.87 17.73
C GLY A 175 16.86 4.63 18.72
N VAL A 176 15.66 4.35 18.19
CA VAL A 176 14.43 4.30 18.95
C VAL A 176 13.80 2.93 18.84
N THR A 177 13.94 2.18 19.92
CA THR A 177 13.58 0.76 20.07
C THR A 177 12.09 0.49 20.27
N SER A 178 11.18 1.45 20.00
CA SER A 178 9.76 1.32 20.36
C SER A 178 8.77 2.00 19.40
N PHE A 179 7.72 1.26 19.05
CA PHE A 179 6.58 1.67 18.21
C PHE A 179 5.93 3.00 18.61
N LEU A 180 5.78 3.27 19.92
CA LEU A 180 5.21 4.54 20.41
C LEU A 180 6.17 5.70 20.18
N LYS A 181 7.48 5.46 20.30
CA LYS A 181 8.47 6.50 20.09
C LYS A 181 8.64 6.83 18.61
N ILE A 182 8.44 5.86 17.72
CA ILE A 182 8.29 6.09 16.27
C ILE A 182 7.13 7.07 16.02
N ARG A 183 5.94 6.85 16.60
CA ARG A 183 4.79 7.77 16.52
C ARG A 183 5.12 9.22 16.88
N VAL A 184 5.82 9.41 17.99
CA VAL A 184 6.20 10.72 18.54
C VAL A 184 7.34 11.35 17.75
N ALA A 185 8.36 10.56 17.40
CA ALA A 185 9.46 10.94 16.54
C ALA A 185 8.94 11.54 15.25
N PHE A 186 8.08 10.83 14.53
CA PHE A 186 7.54 11.29 13.25
C PHE A 186 6.81 12.63 13.38
N ASN A 187 5.94 12.84 14.38
CA ASN A 187 5.28 14.14 14.59
C ASN A 187 6.28 15.31 14.70
N THR A 188 7.49 15.05 15.20
CA THR A 188 8.60 16.00 15.26
C THR A 188 9.38 16.05 13.95
N PHE A 189 9.62 14.91 13.28
CA PHE A 189 10.37 14.82 12.01
C PHE A 189 9.63 15.41 10.81
N PHE A 190 8.31 15.38 10.81
CA PHE A 190 7.47 16.04 9.80
C PHE A 190 7.67 17.55 9.73
N LYS A 191 8.16 18.19 10.82
CA LYS A 191 8.52 19.61 10.81
C LYS A 191 9.85 19.91 10.10
N ASN A 192 10.72 18.90 9.89
CA ASN A 192 12.08 19.04 9.33
C ASN A 192 12.30 18.13 8.10
N TYR A 193 11.26 17.89 7.29
CA TYR A 193 11.30 16.99 6.13
C TYR A 193 12.24 17.50 5.02
N ASP A 194 12.42 18.82 4.93
CA ASP A 194 13.32 19.52 4.01
C ASP A 194 14.79 19.06 4.11
N ARG A 195 15.20 18.50 5.26
CA ARG A 195 16.55 17.98 5.48
C ARG A 195 16.73 16.50 5.14
N ARG A 196 15.65 15.81 4.75
CA ARG A 196 15.63 14.37 4.37
C ARG A 196 15.12 14.17 2.95
N LEU A 197 15.39 15.14 2.08
CA LEU A 197 15.27 14.91 0.65
C LEU A 197 16.10 13.67 0.29
N PRO A 198 15.62 12.80 -0.60
CA PRO A 198 16.48 11.77 -1.17
C PRO A 198 17.78 12.43 -1.65
N LEU A 199 18.90 11.72 -1.52
CA LEU A 199 20.19 12.23 -1.98
C LEU A 199 20.01 12.86 -3.36
N LYS A 200 20.41 14.13 -3.50
CA LYS A 200 20.13 14.91 -4.71
C LYS A 200 20.60 14.12 -5.94
N GLY A 201 19.66 13.76 -6.83
CA GLY A 201 19.94 12.96 -8.03
C GLY A 201 19.75 11.44 -7.88
N ALA A 202 19.39 10.91 -6.70
CA ALA A 202 19.17 9.47 -6.50
C ALA A 202 18.01 8.93 -7.34
N ALA A 203 16.87 9.64 -7.36
CA ALA A 203 15.74 9.26 -8.21
C ALA A 203 16.16 9.23 -9.69
N SER A 204 16.91 10.23 -10.16
CA SER A 204 17.45 10.26 -11.53
C SER A 204 18.39 9.09 -11.82
N LEU A 205 19.26 8.72 -10.87
CA LEU A 205 20.12 7.55 -11.00
C LEU A 205 19.29 6.26 -11.10
N TYR A 206 18.30 6.07 -10.25
CA TYR A 206 17.44 4.89 -10.32
C TYR A 206 16.62 4.84 -11.61
N GLN A 207 16.16 5.98 -12.12
CA GLN A 207 15.52 6.06 -13.43
C GLN A 207 16.47 5.66 -14.57
N LEU A 208 17.75 6.05 -14.50
CA LEU A 208 18.76 5.58 -15.47
C LEU A 208 19.01 4.08 -15.35
N LEU A 209 19.09 3.55 -14.13
CA LEU A 209 19.27 2.12 -13.89
C LEU A 209 18.08 1.29 -14.41
N HIS A 210 16.86 1.75 -14.16
CA HIS A 210 15.62 1.17 -14.66
C HIS A 210 15.58 1.18 -16.20
N ARG A 211 15.93 2.31 -16.83
CA ARG A 211 15.99 2.42 -18.30
C ARG A 211 17.11 1.59 -18.93
N GLY A 212 18.19 1.34 -18.20
CA GLY A 212 19.31 0.53 -18.66
C GLY A 212 20.09 1.12 -19.85
N PRO A 213 21.07 0.37 -20.36
CA PRO A 213 21.92 0.81 -21.48
C PRO A 213 21.16 1.19 -22.74
N SER A 214 20.05 0.53 -23.08
CA SER A 214 19.27 0.86 -24.28
C SER A 214 18.40 2.11 -24.11
N GLY A 215 18.17 2.52 -22.85
CA GLY A 215 17.25 3.58 -22.49
C GLY A 215 15.80 3.11 -22.31
N ASN A 216 15.48 1.86 -22.64
CA ASN A 216 14.14 1.26 -22.50
C ASN A 216 14.17 -0.22 -22.09
N ASP A 217 15.18 -0.64 -21.33
CA ASP A 217 15.33 -2.03 -20.86
C ASP A 217 14.34 -2.39 -19.74
N GLN A 218 13.79 -1.38 -19.06
CA GLN A 218 12.77 -1.51 -18.01
C GLN A 218 13.18 -2.51 -16.90
N ASN A 219 14.46 -2.46 -16.54
CA ASN A 219 15.06 -3.28 -15.51
C ASN A 219 14.27 -3.17 -14.19
N PRO A 220 13.80 -4.29 -13.62
CA PRO A 220 12.92 -4.27 -12.46
C PRO A 220 13.63 -3.70 -11.21
N MET A 221 12.93 -2.82 -10.49
CA MET A 221 13.40 -2.22 -9.24
C MET A 221 12.78 -2.92 -8.05
N PHE A 222 13.59 -3.36 -7.08
CA PHE A 222 13.13 -3.96 -5.84
C PHE A 222 13.63 -3.14 -4.66
N TYR A 223 12.70 -2.74 -3.79
CA TYR A 223 13.01 -1.95 -2.61
C TYR A 223 12.94 -2.80 -1.36
N LEU A 224 13.99 -2.82 -0.55
CA LEU A 224 14.05 -3.54 0.72
C LEU A 224 14.00 -2.56 1.89
N SER A 225 13.29 -2.91 2.95
CA SER A 225 13.34 -2.17 4.21
C SER A 225 13.09 -3.08 5.41
N ASN A 226 13.80 -2.82 6.49
CA ASN A 226 13.65 -3.40 7.81
C ASN A 226 12.55 -2.72 8.62
N SER A 227 11.81 -1.79 8.01
CA SER A 227 10.61 -1.18 8.56
C SER A 227 9.47 -2.19 8.73
N PRO A 228 8.58 -1.99 9.71
CA PRO A 228 7.35 -2.78 9.83
C PRO A 228 6.38 -2.45 8.69
N TRP A 229 5.50 -3.41 8.38
CA TRP A 229 4.46 -3.26 7.34
C TRP A 229 3.53 -2.04 7.52
N ASN A 230 3.35 -1.54 8.74
CA ASN A 230 2.62 -0.29 8.99
C ASN A 230 3.23 0.94 8.29
N LEU A 231 4.50 0.89 7.84
CA LEU A 231 5.16 1.95 7.08
C LEU A 231 5.01 1.81 5.55
N TYR A 232 4.38 0.72 5.06
CA TYR A 232 4.27 0.45 3.63
C TYR A 232 3.72 1.63 2.84
N LYS A 233 2.54 2.14 3.21
CA LYS A 233 1.89 3.23 2.46
C LYS A 233 2.68 4.53 2.47
N TYR A 234 3.44 4.77 3.53
CA TYR A 234 4.33 5.92 3.61
C TYR A 234 5.50 5.78 2.62
N LEU A 235 6.14 4.61 2.58
CA LEU A 235 7.28 4.34 1.69
C LEU A 235 6.86 4.36 0.23
N GLU A 236 5.72 3.75 -0.10
CA GLU A 236 5.12 3.78 -1.44
C GLU A 236 4.94 5.22 -1.94
N LYS A 237 4.27 6.05 -1.16
CA LYS A 237 4.05 7.46 -1.51
C LYS A 237 5.34 8.28 -1.56
N PHE A 238 6.31 7.96 -0.72
CA PHE A 238 7.61 8.62 -0.74
C PHE A 238 8.33 8.35 -2.06
N LEU A 239 8.40 7.08 -2.49
CA LEU A 239 9.00 6.69 -3.76
C LEU A 239 8.29 7.36 -4.94
N ASP A 240 6.96 7.28 -4.99
CA ASP A 240 6.15 7.88 -6.07
C ASP A 240 6.34 9.40 -6.15
N PHE A 241 6.25 10.08 -5.00
CA PHE A 241 6.34 11.54 -4.95
C PHE A 241 7.72 12.05 -5.38
N HIS A 242 8.78 11.33 -5.04
CA HIS A 242 10.14 11.70 -5.39
C HIS A 242 10.58 11.19 -6.77
N GLY A 243 9.70 10.55 -7.53
CA GLY A 243 9.96 10.11 -8.90
C GLY A 243 10.94 8.93 -9.00
N PHE A 244 11.03 8.12 -7.95
CA PHE A 244 11.70 6.83 -8.05
C PHE A 244 10.93 5.93 -9.02
N PRO A 245 11.61 5.04 -9.76
CA PRO A 245 10.90 4.09 -10.59
C PRO A 245 10.03 3.19 -9.71
N LYS A 246 8.88 2.82 -10.24
CA LYS A 246 7.94 1.94 -9.56
C LYS A 246 8.58 0.57 -9.35
N GLY A 247 8.25 -0.08 -8.23
CA GLY A 247 8.75 -1.41 -7.93
C GLY A 247 8.16 -2.02 -6.67
N PRO A 248 8.30 -3.34 -6.47
CA PRO A 248 7.93 -4.02 -5.23
C PRO A 248 8.66 -3.43 -4.01
N ILE A 249 7.95 -3.35 -2.89
CA ILE A 249 8.50 -2.89 -1.60
C ILE A 249 8.40 -4.02 -0.59
N LEU A 250 9.53 -4.61 -0.25
CA LEU A 250 9.62 -5.73 0.68
C LEU A 250 9.97 -5.21 2.07
N LEU A 251 9.10 -5.51 3.03
CA LEU A 251 9.23 -5.10 4.43
C LEU A 251 9.46 -6.31 5.34
N ARG A 252 9.95 -6.05 6.55
CA ARG A 252 10.19 -7.10 7.54
C ARG A 252 8.94 -7.39 8.36
N ASP A 253 8.62 -8.68 8.51
CA ASP A 253 7.70 -9.17 9.53
C ASP A 253 8.38 -9.06 10.91
N PHE A 254 7.86 -8.20 11.78
CA PHE A 254 8.32 -8.14 13.17
C PHE A 254 7.54 -9.15 14.00
N PRO A 255 8.21 -10.08 14.71
CA PRO A 255 7.51 -10.97 15.62
C PRO A 255 6.89 -10.18 16.77
N THR A 256 5.60 -10.37 17.00
CA THR A 256 4.86 -9.84 18.15
C THR A 256 5.16 -10.68 19.40
N PRO A 257 4.98 -10.15 20.63
CA PRO A 257 5.20 -10.90 21.87
C PRO A 257 4.34 -12.18 22.03
N TRP A 258 3.33 -12.34 21.17
CA TRP A 258 2.38 -13.45 21.18
C TRP A 258 2.66 -14.48 20.08
N ASP A 259 3.64 -14.22 19.20
CA ASP A 259 4.03 -15.14 18.15
C ASP A 259 4.72 -16.37 18.76
N ARG A 260 4.00 -17.49 18.71
CA ARG A 260 4.52 -18.82 19.06
C ARG A 260 5.30 -19.47 17.91
N THR A 261 5.73 -18.69 16.92
CA THR A 261 6.56 -19.17 15.83
C THR A 261 7.95 -19.46 16.40
N PRO A 262 8.42 -20.72 16.42
CA PRO A 262 9.72 -21.05 16.97
C PRO A 262 10.79 -20.19 16.28
N LYS A 263 11.73 -19.63 17.07
CA LYS A 263 12.86 -18.86 16.56
C LYS A 263 13.55 -19.68 15.47
N LEU A 264 13.29 -19.32 14.21
CA LEU A 264 14.03 -19.89 13.10
C LEU A 264 15.48 -19.47 13.33
N LYS A 265 16.36 -20.44 13.65
CA LYS A 265 17.80 -20.21 13.68
C LYS A 265 18.15 -19.46 12.41
N ARG A 266 18.65 -18.23 12.58
CA ARG A 266 19.16 -17.29 11.57
C ARG A 266 19.43 -17.99 10.22
N LEU A 267 18.37 -18.10 9.42
CA LEU A 267 18.44 -18.34 8.01
C LEU A 267 17.95 -17.02 7.46
N ILE A 268 18.89 -16.25 6.93
CA ILE A 268 18.58 -15.22 5.93
C ILE A 268 18.07 -16.03 4.73
N LYS A 269 16.82 -16.49 4.83
CA LYS A 269 16.08 -17.01 3.71
C LYS A 269 15.50 -15.76 3.07
N TYR A 270 16.33 -15.07 2.28
CA TYR A 270 15.76 -14.56 1.05
C TYR A 270 14.98 -15.75 0.49
N MET A 271 13.69 -15.56 0.22
CA MET A 271 12.94 -16.47 -0.63
C MET A 271 13.91 -16.90 -1.73
N SER A 272 14.04 -18.22 -1.96
CA SER A 272 14.82 -18.74 -3.05
C SER A 272 14.17 -18.23 -4.33
N CYS A 273 14.50 -16.99 -4.66
CA CYS A 273 14.07 -16.27 -5.82
C CYS A 273 15.03 -16.81 -6.85
N SER A 274 14.58 -17.81 -7.60
CA SER A 274 15.15 -18.10 -8.90
C SER A 274 14.82 -16.90 -9.78
N ILE A 275 15.56 -15.80 -9.57
CA ILE A 275 15.67 -14.68 -10.49
C ILE A 275 16.83 -15.09 -11.40
N PHE A 276 16.60 -16.02 -12.31
CA PHE A 276 17.41 -16.32 -13.50
C PHE A 276 16.58 -17.21 -14.43
#